data_AF-A0AAW0IUC7-F1
#
_entry.id   AF-A0AAW0IUC7-F1
#
_cell.length_a   1.000
_cell.length_b   1.000
_cell.length_c   1.000
_cell.angle_alpha   90.00
_cell.angle_beta   90.00
_cell.angle_gamma   90.00
#
_symmetry.space_group_name_H-M   'P 1'
#
loop_
_entity.id
_entity.type
_entity.pdbx_description
1 polymer ?
#
loop_
_entity_poly.entity_id
_entity_poly.type
_entity_poly.pdbx_seq_one_letter_code
_entity_poly.pdbx_strand_id
1 'polypeptide(L)'
;MSTKLHVAMFPWFAFGHFIPYLHLSNKLAERGHGVSFIVPKGAQSKLQHLNHYPNFINFYPLLIPHVDGLPFGAETASNVPLPLHMHPAIALDQTQHQVETILTTLKPDFIFFDFSHWMPLLAHQFGTKAILYSVVSLATLSFLMVPAKKIVKYSTNEELVQPPSGYPSTKEPVSRIDGCATIEEALPEGFEERVKGRGWVYRGWVPQTLMLKHKFVGCFVTHYGHGSMWESLLSNCQIVCVPYLLSDHILSARLMVEELNVAVEVEREDNGWISKESLSHSIISVMDKDSEVARFMKYNHAKLKEVPTNEKLSITE
;
A
#
# COMPACT_ATOMS: atom_id res chain seq x y z
N MET A 1 -36.91 3.48 -9.78
CA MET A 1 -36.00 2.44 -9.25
C MET A 1 -34.59 2.82 -9.68
N SER A 2 -33.62 2.81 -8.77
CA SER A 2 -32.21 3.04 -9.14
C SER A 2 -31.73 1.90 -10.05
N THR A 3 -30.99 2.23 -11.11
CA THR A 3 -30.41 1.24 -12.02
C THR A 3 -29.34 0.43 -11.27
N LYS A 4 -29.49 -0.89 -11.26
CA LYS A 4 -28.46 -1.79 -10.72
C LYS A 4 -27.31 -1.84 -11.71
N LEU A 5 -26.11 -1.63 -11.22
CA LEU A 5 -24.87 -1.63 -12.00
C LEU A 5 -24.11 -2.90 -11.67
N HIS A 6 -23.33 -3.39 -12.62
CA HIS A 6 -22.33 -4.41 -12.43
C HIS A 6 -20.93 -3.83 -12.68
N VAL A 7 -20.05 -3.93 -11.69
CA VAL A 7 -18.72 -3.32 -11.72
C VAL A 7 -17.65 -4.39 -11.60
N ALA A 8 -16.66 -4.37 -12.49
CA ALA A 8 -15.46 -5.17 -12.35
C ALA A 8 -14.36 -4.40 -11.62
N MET A 9 -13.64 -5.08 -10.74
CA MET A 9 -12.51 -4.55 -9.98
C MET A 9 -11.26 -5.35 -10.35
N PHE A 10 -10.24 -4.69 -10.90
CA PHE A 10 -8.96 -5.30 -11.29
C PHE A 10 -7.77 -4.49 -10.73
N PRO A 11 -7.46 -4.64 -9.43
CA PRO A 11 -6.33 -3.98 -8.78
C PRO A 11 -4.98 -4.65 -9.08
N TRP A 12 -3.90 -3.87 -8.91
CA TRP A 12 -2.52 -4.30 -8.82
C TRP A 12 -2.35 -5.41 -7.77
N PHE A 13 -1.42 -6.33 -8.02
CA PHE A 13 -1.25 -7.55 -7.22
C PHE A 13 -0.56 -7.32 -5.87
N ALA A 14 -1.13 -6.46 -5.04
CA ALA A 14 -0.67 -6.18 -3.68
C ALA A 14 -1.85 -5.89 -2.74
N PHE A 15 -1.72 -6.30 -1.47
CA PHE A 15 -2.77 -6.10 -0.46
C PHE A 15 -3.13 -4.63 -0.23
N GLY A 16 -2.16 -3.72 -0.38
CA GLY A 16 -2.40 -2.27 -0.32
C GLY A 16 -3.36 -1.75 -1.41
N HIS A 17 -3.59 -2.52 -2.47
CA HIS A 17 -4.52 -2.21 -3.55
C HIS A 17 -5.80 -3.03 -3.41
N PHE A 18 -5.69 -4.30 -3.03
CA PHE A 18 -6.85 -5.16 -2.81
C PHE A 18 -7.82 -4.59 -1.76
N ILE A 19 -7.29 -4.11 -0.63
CA ILE A 19 -8.12 -3.66 0.50
C ILE A 19 -8.93 -2.41 0.14
N PRO A 20 -8.36 -1.31 -0.40
CA PRO A 20 -9.16 -0.15 -0.81
C PRO A 20 -10.19 -0.46 -1.91
N TYR A 21 -9.83 -1.28 -2.90
CA TYR A 21 -10.78 -1.73 -3.92
C TYR A 21 -11.96 -2.49 -3.31
N LEU A 22 -11.70 -3.32 -2.29
CA LEU A 22 -12.74 -4.07 -1.61
C LEU A 22 -13.59 -3.17 -0.70
N HIS A 23 -13.02 -2.13 -0.09
CA HIS A 23 -13.80 -1.09 0.60
C HIS A 23 -14.76 -0.37 -0.35
N LEU A 24 -14.31 0.02 -1.55
CA LEU A 24 -15.17 0.61 -2.58
C LEU A 24 -16.25 -0.39 -3.03
N SER A 25 -15.86 -1.64 -3.24
CA SER A 25 -16.77 -2.75 -3.58
C SER A 25 -17.88 -2.91 -2.55
N ASN A 26 -17.56 -2.87 -1.25
CA ASN A 26 -18.55 -2.93 -0.17
C ASN A 26 -19.51 -1.74 -0.22
N LYS A 27 -19.03 -0.53 -0.57
CA LYS A 27 -19.89 0.67 -0.69
C LYS A 27 -20.81 0.65 -1.92
N LEU A 28 -20.38 -0.01 -3.00
CA LEU A 28 -21.22 -0.27 -4.17
C LEU A 28 -22.27 -1.35 -3.85
N ALA A 29 -21.86 -2.43 -3.19
CA ALA A 29 -22.74 -3.52 -2.79
C ALA A 29 -23.79 -3.09 -1.76
N GLU A 30 -23.45 -2.22 -0.82
CA GLU A 30 -24.38 -1.58 0.14
C GLU A 30 -25.53 -0.86 -0.59
N ARG A 31 -25.29 -0.36 -1.81
CA ARG A 31 -26.30 0.30 -2.67
C ARG A 31 -27.00 -0.67 -3.65
N GLY A 32 -26.72 -1.97 -3.54
CA GLY A 32 -27.33 -3.02 -4.36
C GLY A 32 -26.69 -3.21 -5.74
N HIS A 33 -25.49 -2.68 -5.98
CA HIS A 33 -24.73 -2.93 -7.21
C HIS A 33 -23.92 -4.24 -7.09
N GLY A 34 -23.84 -4.99 -8.19
CA GLY A 34 -23.02 -6.21 -8.26
C GLY A 34 -21.55 -5.86 -8.51
N VAL A 35 -20.64 -6.64 -7.94
CA VAL A 35 -19.20 -6.48 -8.10
C VAL A 35 -18.54 -7.82 -8.45
N SER A 36 -17.71 -7.81 -9.48
CA SER A 36 -16.79 -8.90 -9.80
C SER A 36 -15.37 -8.48 -9.46
N PHE A 37 -14.78 -9.12 -8.45
CA PHE A 37 -13.46 -8.79 -7.91
C PHE A 37 -12.41 -9.76 -8.46
N ILE A 38 -11.62 -9.31 -9.43
CA ILE A 38 -10.63 -10.12 -10.14
C ILE A 38 -9.29 -10.01 -9.40
N VAL A 39 -8.75 -11.13 -8.92
CA VAL A 39 -7.61 -11.14 -7.99
C VAL A 39 -6.79 -12.44 -8.08
N PRO A 40 -5.49 -12.46 -7.76
CA PRO A 40 -4.72 -13.71 -7.66
C PRO A 40 -5.39 -14.74 -6.73
N LYS A 41 -5.39 -16.01 -7.14
CA LYS A 41 -6.06 -17.10 -6.41
C LYS A 41 -5.62 -17.22 -4.94
N GLY A 42 -4.33 -17.11 -4.66
CA GLY A 42 -3.74 -17.21 -3.33
C GLY A 42 -4.05 -16.02 -2.41
N ALA A 43 -4.53 -14.90 -2.96
CA ALA A 43 -4.93 -13.72 -2.17
C ALA A 43 -6.41 -13.78 -1.71
N GLN A 44 -7.26 -14.58 -2.38
CA GLN A 44 -8.70 -14.59 -2.13
C GLN A 44 -9.07 -14.94 -0.68
N SER A 45 -8.49 -16.01 -0.12
CA SER A 45 -8.79 -16.45 1.25
C SER A 45 -8.44 -15.38 2.29
N LYS A 46 -7.39 -14.60 2.04
CA LYS A 46 -6.95 -13.50 2.89
C LYS A 46 -7.88 -12.28 2.79
N LEU A 47 -8.65 -12.13 1.73
CA LEU A 47 -9.57 -11.00 1.52
C LEU A 47 -11.01 -11.31 1.90
N GLN A 48 -11.37 -12.59 2.03
CA GLN A 48 -12.77 -13.02 2.19
C GLN A 48 -13.45 -12.41 3.43
N HIS A 49 -12.70 -12.25 4.52
CA HIS A 49 -13.22 -11.63 5.76
C HIS A 49 -13.57 -10.14 5.63
N LEU A 50 -13.09 -9.47 4.57
CA LEU A 50 -13.38 -8.06 4.27
C LEU A 50 -14.56 -7.90 3.30
N ASN A 51 -15.09 -8.99 2.74
CA ASN A 51 -16.30 -8.94 1.92
C ASN A 51 -17.54 -9.00 2.81
N HIS A 52 -18.23 -7.86 2.96
CA HIS A 52 -19.41 -7.77 3.81
C HIS A 52 -20.72 -8.17 3.08
N TYR A 53 -20.66 -8.34 1.76
CA TYR A 53 -21.82 -8.56 0.90
C TYR A 53 -21.55 -9.70 -0.10
N PRO A 54 -21.44 -10.96 0.36
CA PRO A 54 -21.06 -12.09 -0.50
C PRO A 54 -22.07 -12.38 -1.63
N ASN A 55 -23.32 -11.93 -1.49
CA ASN A 55 -24.35 -12.05 -2.54
C ASN A 55 -24.18 -11.02 -3.67
N PHE A 56 -23.42 -9.95 -3.43
CA PHE A 56 -23.18 -8.88 -4.39
C PHE A 56 -21.74 -8.84 -4.88
N ILE A 57 -20.78 -9.30 -4.09
CA ILE A 57 -19.35 -9.27 -4.41
C ILE A 57 -18.84 -10.70 -4.61
N ASN A 58 -18.49 -11.01 -5.86
CA ASN A 58 -17.97 -12.31 -6.27
C ASN A 58 -16.49 -12.20 -6.61
N PHE A 59 -15.65 -13.09 -6.06
CA PHE A 59 -14.23 -13.15 -6.40
C PHE A 59 -13.99 -14.03 -7.63
N TYR A 60 -13.18 -13.53 -8.57
CA TYR A 60 -12.77 -14.21 -9.78
C TYR A 60 -11.25 -14.46 -9.71
N PRO A 61 -10.82 -15.70 -9.41
CA PRO A 61 -9.42 -16.01 -9.21
C PRO A 61 -8.65 -15.98 -10.53
N LEU A 62 -7.48 -15.35 -10.52
CA LEU A 62 -6.49 -15.41 -11.59
C LEU A 62 -5.40 -16.42 -11.27
N LEU A 63 -4.97 -17.15 -12.29
CA LEU A 63 -3.75 -17.95 -12.24
C LEU A 63 -2.58 -17.05 -12.64
N ILE A 64 -1.66 -16.82 -11.72
CA ILE A 64 -0.51 -15.94 -11.98
C ILE A 64 0.60 -16.76 -12.63
N PRO A 65 1.01 -16.41 -13.86
CA PRO A 65 2.10 -17.11 -14.52
C PRO A 65 3.42 -16.85 -13.78
N HIS A 66 4.31 -17.83 -13.82
CA HIS A 66 5.66 -17.65 -13.30
C HIS A 66 6.44 -16.70 -14.21
N VAL A 67 7.19 -15.78 -13.60
CA VAL A 67 8.09 -14.86 -14.28
C VAL A 67 9.50 -15.16 -13.83
N ASP A 68 10.41 -15.32 -14.80
CA ASP A 68 11.83 -15.59 -14.53
C ASP A 68 12.41 -14.54 -13.58
N GLY A 69 13.16 -15.02 -12.57
CA GLY A 69 13.73 -14.18 -11.51
C GLY A 69 12.85 -14.02 -10.27
N LEU A 70 11.54 -14.27 -10.35
CA LEU A 70 10.67 -14.25 -9.17
C LEU A 70 10.72 -15.59 -8.40
N PRO A 71 10.46 -15.59 -7.08
CA PRO A 71 10.26 -16.84 -6.35
C PRO A 71 9.11 -17.65 -6.94
N PHE A 72 9.26 -18.98 -6.96
CA PHE A 72 8.21 -19.87 -7.44
C PHE A 72 6.94 -19.71 -6.59
N GLY A 73 5.78 -19.57 -7.25
CA GLY A 73 4.50 -19.33 -6.57
C GLY A 73 4.30 -17.91 -6.03
N ALA A 74 5.16 -16.95 -6.41
CA ALA A 74 4.96 -15.54 -6.07
C ALA A 74 3.76 -14.96 -6.84
N GLU A 75 2.62 -14.84 -6.16
CA GLU A 75 1.39 -14.29 -6.75
C GLU A 75 1.15 -12.81 -6.41
N THR A 76 1.82 -12.29 -5.39
CA THR A 76 1.65 -10.92 -4.92
C THR A 76 2.98 -10.24 -4.68
N ALA A 77 3.00 -8.91 -4.71
CA ALA A 77 4.20 -8.12 -4.40
C ALA A 77 4.81 -8.45 -3.02
N SER A 78 3.99 -8.91 -2.07
CA SER A 78 4.45 -9.39 -0.75
C SER A 78 5.27 -10.68 -0.79
N ASN A 79 5.24 -11.42 -1.90
CA ASN A 79 6.03 -12.64 -2.12
C ASN A 79 7.33 -12.37 -2.87
N VAL A 80 7.60 -11.11 -3.23
CA VAL A 80 8.70 -10.74 -4.11
C VAL A 80 9.76 -9.95 -3.34
N PRO A 81 11.06 -10.31 -3.46
CA PRO A 81 12.13 -9.54 -2.87
C PRO A 81 12.14 -8.10 -3.39
N LEU A 82 12.53 -7.16 -2.53
CA LEU A 82 12.52 -5.73 -2.84
C LEU A 82 13.17 -5.36 -4.19
N PRO A 83 14.35 -5.87 -4.59
CA PRO A 83 14.96 -5.51 -5.89
C PRO A 83 14.07 -5.84 -7.09
N LEU A 84 13.17 -6.81 -6.94
CA LEU A 84 12.29 -7.32 -7.98
C LEU A 84 10.85 -6.84 -7.83
N HIS A 85 10.55 -5.90 -6.93
CA HIS A 85 9.18 -5.48 -6.60
C HIS A 85 8.35 -4.98 -7.81
N MET A 86 8.99 -4.55 -8.90
CA MET A 86 8.30 -4.17 -10.15
C MET A 86 8.11 -5.32 -11.14
N HIS A 87 8.80 -6.46 -10.98
CA HIS A 87 8.66 -7.63 -11.85
C HIS A 87 7.25 -8.26 -11.84
N PRO A 88 6.44 -8.17 -10.76
CA PRO A 88 5.02 -8.51 -10.82
C PRO A 88 4.23 -7.77 -11.92
N ALA A 89 4.73 -6.66 -12.47
CA ALA A 89 4.09 -5.98 -13.59
C ALA A 89 4.11 -6.85 -14.85
N ILE A 90 5.18 -7.62 -15.05
CA ILE A 90 5.28 -8.60 -16.13
C ILE A 90 4.22 -9.69 -15.94
N ALA A 91 4.08 -10.21 -14.72
CA ALA A 91 3.08 -11.24 -14.41
C ALA A 91 1.66 -10.71 -14.63
N LEU A 92 1.38 -9.48 -14.20
CA LEU A 92 0.10 -8.80 -14.40
C LEU A 92 -0.21 -8.62 -15.89
N ASP A 93 0.74 -8.15 -16.69
CA ASP A 93 0.58 -8.02 -18.14
C ASP A 93 0.29 -9.37 -18.81
N GLN A 94 0.95 -10.44 -18.38
CA GLN A 94 0.70 -11.79 -18.87
C GLN A 94 -0.69 -12.35 -18.47
N THR A 95 -1.39 -11.74 -17.50
CA THR A 95 -2.79 -12.12 -17.18
C THR A 95 -3.83 -11.53 -18.13
N GLN A 96 -3.45 -10.64 -19.06
CA GLN A 96 -4.37 -9.92 -19.94
C GLN A 96 -5.41 -10.82 -20.61
N HIS A 97 -5.01 -11.95 -21.18
CA HIS A 97 -5.95 -12.87 -21.86
C HIS A 97 -6.97 -13.50 -20.89
N GLN A 98 -6.55 -13.85 -19.66
CA GLN A 98 -7.48 -14.36 -18.64
C GLN A 98 -8.49 -13.28 -18.25
N VAL A 99 -8.01 -12.05 -18.05
CA VAL A 99 -8.85 -10.90 -17.68
C VAL A 99 -9.82 -10.57 -18.82
N GLU A 100 -9.37 -10.56 -20.07
CA GLU A 100 -10.20 -10.42 -21.26
C GLU A 100 -11.34 -11.46 -21.31
N THR A 101 -11.00 -12.73 -21.08
CA THR A 101 -11.97 -13.83 -21.09
C THR A 101 -13.05 -13.62 -20.01
N ILE A 102 -12.61 -13.24 -18.80
CA ILE A 102 -13.49 -12.94 -17.67
C ILE A 102 -14.40 -11.75 -18.02
N LEU A 103 -13.84 -10.64 -18.47
CA LEU A 103 -14.60 -9.41 -18.76
C LEU A 103 -15.58 -9.57 -19.92
N THR A 104 -15.22 -10.34 -20.96
CA THR A 104 -16.11 -10.66 -22.09
C THR A 104 -17.33 -11.46 -21.65
N THR A 105 -17.14 -12.35 -20.67
CA THR A 105 -18.22 -13.15 -20.09
C THR A 105 -19.10 -12.31 -19.17
N LEU A 106 -18.47 -11.47 -18.35
CA LEU A 106 -19.15 -10.67 -17.33
C LEU A 106 -19.90 -9.46 -17.88
N LYS A 107 -19.38 -8.82 -18.92
CA LYS A 107 -19.92 -7.58 -19.52
C LYS A 107 -20.30 -6.51 -18.46
N PRO A 108 -19.34 -6.11 -17.59
CA PRO A 108 -19.61 -5.11 -16.57
C PRO A 108 -19.91 -3.73 -17.20
N ASP A 109 -20.66 -2.88 -16.49
CA ASP A 109 -20.90 -1.49 -16.91
C ASP A 109 -19.63 -0.63 -16.79
N PHE A 110 -18.82 -0.90 -15.77
CA PHE A 110 -17.58 -0.20 -15.47
C PHE A 110 -16.48 -1.16 -15.02
N ILE A 111 -15.24 -0.83 -15.36
CA ILE A 111 -14.04 -1.54 -14.91
C ILE A 111 -13.17 -0.57 -14.12
N PHE A 112 -12.97 -0.83 -12.84
CA PHE A 112 -11.99 -0.11 -12.01
C PHE A 112 -10.66 -0.85 -12.07
N PHE A 113 -9.58 -0.12 -12.35
CA PHE A 113 -8.25 -0.71 -12.47
C PHE A 113 -7.14 0.27 -12.06
N ASP A 114 -5.96 -0.27 -11.78
CA ASP A 114 -4.70 0.47 -11.68
C ASP A 114 -3.54 -0.35 -12.27
N PHE A 115 -2.44 0.33 -12.62
CA PHE A 115 -1.19 -0.19 -13.19
C PHE A 115 -1.26 -1.03 -14.50
N SER A 116 -2.44 -1.49 -14.93
CA SER A 116 -2.66 -2.19 -16.21
C SER A 116 -2.83 -1.21 -17.36
N HIS A 117 -1.73 -0.87 -18.02
CA HIS A 117 -1.72 0.01 -19.19
C HIS A 117 -2.59 -0.48 -20.36
N TRP A 118 -2.81 -1.80 -20.48
CA TRP A 118 -3.63 -2.41 -21.53
C TRP A 118 -5.13 -2.37 -21.24
N MET A 119 -5.56 -2.09 -20.00
CA MET A 119 -6.97 -2.12 -19.61
C MET A 119 -7.86 -1.12 -20.36
N PRO A 120 -7.45 0.15 -20.59
CA PRO A 120 -8.28 1.09 -21.34
C PRO A 120 -8.56 0.66 -22.78
N LEU A 121 -7.54 0.12 -23.46
CA LEU A 121 -7.69 -0.38 -24.83
C LEU A 121 -8.63 -1.60 -24.87
N LEU A 122 -8.45 -2.52 -23.93
CA LEU A 122 -9.30 -3.69 -23.77
C LEU A 122 -10.77 -3.30 -23.50
N ALA A 123 -11.01 -2.37 -22.58
CA ALA A 123 -12.35 -1.89 -22.27
C ALA A 123 -13.02 -1.19 -23.48
N HIS A 124 -12.25 -0.42 -24.26
CA HIS A 124 -12.73 0.21 -25.49
C HIS A 124 -13.21 -0.83 -26.52
N GLN A 125 -12.49 -1.95 -26.68
CA GLN A 125 -12.88 -3.03 -27.59
C GLN A 125 -14.26 -3.65 -27.26
N PHE A 126 -14.64 -3.66 -25.99
CA PHE A 126 -15.93 -4.20 -25.52
C PHE A 126 -17.00 -3.13 -25.29
N GLY A 127 -16.73 -1.86 -25.62
CA GLY A 127 -17.66 -0.75 -25.36
C GLY A 127 -17.90 -0.49 -23.87
N THR A 128 -16.99 -0.92 -22.99
CA THR A 128 -17.06 -0.73 -21.53
C THR A 128 -16.20 0.45 -21.09
N LYS A 129 -16.62 1.16 -20.02
CA LYS A 129 -15.84 2.27 -19.48
C LYS A 129 -14.80 1.77 -18.47
N ALA A 130 -13.53 2.08 -18.72
CA ALA A 130 -12.44 1.87 -17.76
C ALA A 130 -12.23 3.13 -16.89
N ILE A 131 -12.13 2.94 -15.58
CA ILE A 131 -11.92 3.98 -14.57
C ILE A 131 -10.61 3.67 -13.86
N LEU A 132 -9.64 4.58 -13.99
CA LEU A 132 -8.39 4.51 -13.24
C LEU A 132 -8.67 4.84 -11.77
N TYR A 133 -8.52 3.85 -10.89
CA TYR A 133 -8.64 4.03 -9.44
C TYR A 133 -7.28 3.82 -8.79
N SER A 134 -6.50 4.91 -8.76
CA SER A 134 -5.19 4.93 -8.12
C SER A 134 -5.35 5.00 -6.60
N VAL A 135 -4.78 4.01 -5.92
CA VAL A 135 -4.61 4.00 -4.46
C VAL A 135 -3.26 4.57 -4.04
N VAL A 136 -2.54 5.22 -4.96
CA VAL A 136 -1.25 5.86 -4.74
C VAL A 136 -1.44 7.38 -4.77
N SER A 137 -0.66 8.12 -3.96
CA SER A 137 -0.77 9.57 -3.87
C SER A 137 -0.58 10.27 -5.22
N LEU A 138 -1.28 11.38 -5.43
CA LEU A 138 -1.14 12.16 -6.67
C LEU A 138 0.29 12.69 -6.83
N ALA A 139 0.92 13.14 -5.74
CA ALA A 139 2.31 13.62 -5.76
C ALA A 139 3.28 12.52 -6.23
N THR A 140 3.09 11.29 -5.76
CA THR A 140 3.83 10.12 -6.22
C THR A 140 3.59 9.85 -7.70
N LEU A 141 2.32 9.85 -8.12
CA LEU A 141 1.96 9.57 -9.51
C LEU A 141 2.59 10.62 -10.44
N SER A 142 2.53 11.90 -10.06
CA SER A 142 3.19 13.00 -10.78
C SER A 142 4.70 12.83 -10.83
N PHE A 143 5.33 12.39 -9.74
CA PHE A 143 6.77 12.13 -9.70
C PHE A 143 7.19 10.97 -10.62
N LEU A 144 6.42 9.88 -10.64
CA LEU A 144 6.68 8.72 -11.50
C LEU A 144 6.36 8.99 -12.98
N MET A 145 5.32 9.77 -13.26
CA MET A 145 4.86 10.02 -14.64
C MET A 145 5.48 11.27 -15.29
N VAL A 146 6.39 11.98 -14.59
CA VAL A 146 7.06 13.14 -15.17
C VAL A 146 7.88 12.69 -16.39
N PRO A 147 7.67 13.31 -17.58
CA PRO A 147 8.37 12.91 -18.81
C PRO A 147 9.90 12.94 -18.71
N ALA A 148 10.45 13.75 -17.79
CA ALA A 148 11.89 13.86 -17.55
C ALA A 148 12.53 12.59 -16.97
N LYS A 149 11.76 11.69 -16.32
CA LYS A 149 12.30 10.47 -15.71
C LYS A 149 12.65 9.35 -16.72
N LYS A 150 12.25 9.45 -17.99
CA LYS A 150 12.50 8.43 -19.04
C LYS A 150 12.32 6.98 -18.54
N ILE A 151 11.27 6.72 -17.75
CA ILE A 151 11.05 5.38 -17.17
C ILE A 151 10.80 4.38 -18.31
N VAL A 152 11.64 3.36 -18.40
CA VAL A 152 11.44 2.23 -19.32
C VAL A 152 10.50 1.24 -18.62
N LYS A 153 9.65 0.56 -19.40
CA LYS A 153 8.53 -0.30 -18.94
C LYS A 153 8.90 -1.33 -17.83
N TYR A 154 10.18 -1.64 -17.64
CA TYR A 154 10.71 -2.58 -16.64
C TYR A 154 11.95 -2.04 -15.90
N SER A 155 11.97 -0.75 -15.56
CA SER A 155 13.07 -0.16 -14.78
C SER A 155 13.29 -0.86 -13.44
N THR A 156 14.56 -1.01 -13.04
CA THR A 156 14.94 -1.55 -11.74
C THR A 156 14.61 -0.53 -10.64
N ASN A 157 14.46 -0.99 -9.40
CA ASN A 157 14.22 -0.06 -8.29
C ASN A 157 15.33 0.98 -8.14
N GLU A 158 16.58 0.65 -8.48
CA GLU A 158 17.71 1.57 -8.47
C GLU A 158 17.50 2.78 -9.41
N GLU A 159 16.86 2.58 -10.56
CA GLU A 159 16.47 3.66 -11.48
C GLU A 159 15.28 4.46 -10.96
N LEU A 160 14.36 3.84 -10.21
CA LEU A 160 13.16 4.48 -9.68
C LEU A 160 13.43 5.34 -8.43
N VAL A 161 14.42 4.96 -7.61
CA VAL A 161 14.85 5.73 -6.43
C VAL A 161 15.71 6.95 -6.80
N GLN A 162 16.22 7.02 -8.03
CA GLN A 162 16.97 8.19 -8.49
C GLN A 162 16.03 9.39 -8.65
N PRO A 163 16.31 10.52 -7.98
CA PRO A 163 15.56 11.75 -8.19
C PRO A 163 15.81 12.30 -9.61
N PRO A 164 14.82 12.93 -10.26
CA PRO A 164 15.03 13.63 -11.52
C PRO A 164 16.00 14.80 -11.33
N SER A 165 16.71 15.18 -12.39
CA SER A 165 17.68 16.29 -12.35
C SER A 165 17.03 17.57 -11.82
N GLY A 166 17.66 18.18 -10.80
CA GLY A 166 17.17 19.40 -10.13
C GLY A 166 16.22 19.17 -8.94
N TYR A 167 15.94 17.92 -8.57
CA TYR A 167 15.09 17.62 -7.41
C TYR A 167 15.87 17.77 -6.08
N PRO A 168 15.30 18.38 -5.03
CA PRO A 168 16.04 18.87 -3.86
C PRO A 168 16.45 17.80 -2.83
N SER A 169 16.47 16.51 -3.18
CA SER A 169 16.79 15.44 -2.21
C SER A 169 18.19 14.88 -2.43
N THR A 170 19.04 15.03 -1.42
CA THR A 170 20.45 14.58 -1.39
C THR A 170 20.67 13.24 -0.66
N LYS A 171 19.62 12.59 -0.14
CA LYS A 171 19.76 11.33 0.61
C LYS A 171 19.95 10.14 -0.34
N GLU A 172 21.08 9.45 -0.24
CA GLU A 172 21.39 8.26 -1.04
C GLU A 172 20.53 7.04 -0.66
N PRO A 173 20.09 6.20 -1.63
CA PRO A 173 19.43 4.92 -1.37
C PRO A 173 20.24 4.04 -0.42
N VAL A 174 19.58 3.44 0.57
CA VAL A 174 20.22 2.50 1.50
C VAL A 174 20.36 1.15 0.82
N SER A 175 21.60 0.67 0.72
CA SER A 175 21.91 -0.71 0.36
C SER A 175 21.48 -1.68 1.47
N ARG A 176 21.18 -2.92 1.12
CA ARG A 176 20.72 -3.96 2.05
C ARG A 176 21.76 -4.27 3.13
N ILE A 177 21.30 -4.86 4.24
CA ILE A 177 22.18 -5.69 5.06
C ILE A 177 22.40 -6.93 4.22
N ASP A 178 23.58 -7.03 3.59
CA ASP A 178 23.96 -8.24 2.88
C ASP A 178 24.04 -9.40 3.90
N GLY A 179 23.37 -10.52 3.60
CA GLY A 179 23.54 -11.77 4.34
C GLY A 179 22.33 -12.33 5.09
N CYS A 180 21.13 -11.75 4.99
CA CYS A 180 19.91 -12.36 5.55
C CYS A 180 18.85 -12.56 4.46
N ALA A 181 18.61 -13.82 4.07
CA ALA A 181 17.57 -14.24 3.14
C ALA A 181 16.20 -14.35 3.81
N THR A 182 16.16 -14.48 5.14
CA THR A 182 14.95 -14.72 5.93
C THR A 182 14.87 -13.79 7.14
N ILE A 183 13.67 -13.60 7.72
CA ILE A 183 13.49 -12.81 8.94
C ILE A 183 14.15 -13.53 10.13
N GLU A 184 14.22 -14.86 10.09
CA GLU A 184 14.88 -15.73 11.07
C GLU A 184 16.38 -15.43 11.16
N GLU A 185 17.04 -15.33 10.01
CA GLU A 185 18.47 -14.96 9.93
C GLU A 185 18.72 -13.52 10.40
N ALA A 186 17.72 -12.65 10.25
CA ALA A 186 17.83 -11.25 10.67
C ALA A 186 17.69 -11.03 12.18
N LEU A 187 17.16 -12.00 12.94
CA LEU A 187 17.02 -11.86 14.40
C LEU A 187 18.30 -12.29 15.11
N PRO A 188 18.79 -11.50 16.09
CA PRO A 188 19.93 -11.93 16.90
C PRO A 188 19.61 -13.21 17.69
N GLU A 189 20.61 -14.06 17.90
CA GLU A 189 20.47 -15.30 18.67
C GLU A 189 19.78 -15.06 20.02
N GLY A 190 18.79 -15.87 20.38
CA GLY A 190 18.02 -15.77 21.62
C GLY A 190 17.05 -14.57 21.71
N PHE A 191 16.79 -13.84 20.62
CA PHE A 191 15.91 -12.66 20.64
C PHE A 191 14.49 -12.97 21.15
N GLU A 192 13.84 -14.02 20.64
CA GLU A 192 12.46 -14.35 21.03
C GLU A 192 12.34 -14.67 22.53
N GLU A 193 13.32 -15.37 23.10
CA GLU A 193 13.37 -15.66 24.53
C GLU A 193 13.60 -14.38 25.36
N ARG A 194 14.43 -13.44 24.90
CA ARG A 194 14.66 -12.15 25.60
C ARG A 194 13.41 -11.26 25.66
N VAL A 195 12.55 -11.34 24.65
CA VAL A 195 11.32 -10.53 24.57
C VAL A 195 10.09 -11.24 25.11
N LYS A 196 10.22 -12.51 25.50
CA LYS A 196 9.12 -13.33 26.02
C LYS A 196 8.40 -12.64 27.18
N GLY A 197 7.07 -12.62 27.11
CA GLY A 197 6.20 -11.93 28.07
C GLY A 197 6.08 -10.42 27.86
N ARG A 198 6.86 -9.81 26.96
CA ARG A 198 6.79 -8.37 26.64
C ARG A 198 6.63 -8.06 25.14
N GLY A 199 6.96 -9.01 24.27
CA GLY A 199 6.91 -8.86 22.83
C GLY A 199 6.53 -10.17 22.14
N TRP A 200 5.97 -10.03 20.94
CA TRP A 200 5.55 -11.14 20.09
C TRP A 200 6.18 -10.95 18.72
N VAL A 201 6.76 -12.01 18.16
CA VAL A 201 7.27 -12.03 16.79
C VAL A 201 6.30 -12.86 15.95
N TYR A 202 5.74 -12.27 14.91
CA TYR A 202 4.86 -12.97 13.97
C TYR A 202 5.38 -12.80 12.55
N ARG A 203 5.47 -13.93 11.82
CA ARG A 203 6.23 -14.04 10.56
C ARG A 203 5.32 -14.18 9.34
N GLY A 204 4.02 -13.93 9.51
CA GLY A 204 3.02 -14.03 8.45
C GLY A 204 2.24 -12.73 8.25
N TRP A 205 1.20 -12.81 7.44
CA TRP A 205 0.26 -11.72 7.26
C TRP A 205 -0.59 -11.53 8.53
N VAL A 206 -0.70 -10.28 9.00
CA VAL A 206 -1.59 -9.90 10.10
C VAL A 206 -2.70 -8.98 9.58
N PRO A 207 -3.90 -9.01 10.18
CA PRO A 207 -4.94 -8.03 9.90
C PRO A 207 -4.58 -6.69 10.53
N GLN A 208 -3.66 -5.95 9.89
CA GLN A 208 -3.04 -4.72 10.38
C GLN A 208 -4.08 -3.70 10.88
N THR A 209 -5.17 -3.49 10.13
CA THR A 209 -6.26 -2.58 10.52
C THR A 209 -6.93 -2.96 11.84
N LEU A 210 -7.08 -4.25 12.14
CA LEU A 210 -7.63 -4.72 13.42
C LEU A 210 -6.64 -4.49 14.56
N MET A 211 -5.35 -4.71 14.31
CA MET A 211 -4.30 -4.44 15.29
C MET A 211 -4.22 -2.95 15.62
N LEU A 212 -4.20 -2.07 14.61
CA LEU A 212 -4.12 -0.62 14.81
C LEU A 212 -5.35 -0.01 15.50
N LYS A 213 -6.51 -0.66 15.42
CA LYS A 213 -7.73 -0.26 16.15
C LYS A 213 -7.72 -0.70 17.62
N HIS A 214 -6.83 -1.62 17.98
CA HIS A 214 -6.84 -2.20 19.31
C HIS A 214 -6.30 -1.21 20.34
N LYS A 215 -7.04 -0.99 21.44
CA LYS A 215 -6.74 0.04 22.46
C LYS A 215 -5.35 -0.08 23.13
N PHE A 216 -4.73 -1.25 23.04
CA PHE A 216 -3.41 -1.51 23.62
C PHE A 216 -2.25 -1.26 22.64
N VAL A 217 -2.53 -0.97 21.36
CA VAL A 217 -1.52 -0.58 20.38
C VAL A 217 -1.40 0.95 20.43
N GLY A 218 -0.27 1.44 20.95
CA GLY A 218 -0.04 2.87 21.14
C GLY A 218 0.87 3.52 20.09
N CYS A 219 1.73 2.75 19.43
CA CYS A 219 2.65 3.24 18.41
C CYS A 219 2.70 2.26 17.25
N PHE A 220 2.82 2.81 16.04
CA PHE A 220 3.01 2.09 14.81
C PHE A 220 4.27 2.59 14.11
N VAL A 221 5.24 1.69 13.99
CA VAL A 221 6.48 1.91 13.23
C VAL A 221 6.26 1.37 11.82
N THR A 222 6.44 2.20 10.81
CA THR A 222 6.10 1.83 9.43
C THR A 222 7.13 2.34 8.43
N HIS A 223 7.39 1.53 7.39
CA HIS A 223 8.24 1.92 6.25
C HIS A 223 7.53 2.88 5.26
N TYR A 224 6.29 3.22 5.57
CA TYR A 224 5.55 4.32 4.98
C TYR A 224 4.97 4.11 3.57
N GLY A 225 4.30 2.97 3.35
CA GLY A 225 3.42 2.75 2.19
C GLY A 225 2.06 3.47 2.34
N HIS A 226 1.45 3.87 1.21
CA HIS A 226 0.23 4.71 1.20
C HIS A 226 -0.99 4.08 1.92
N GLY A 227 -1.16 2.76 1.87
CA GLY A 227 -2.20 2.07 2.65
C GLY A 227 -1.98 2.23 4.16
N SER A 228 -0.75 1.96 4.63
CA SER A 228 -0.37 2.12 6.04
C SER A 228 -0.49 3.57 6.53
N MET A 229 -0.25 4.56 5.66
CA MET A 229 -0.52 5.97 5.95
C MET A 229 -1.98 6.19 6.36
N TRP A 230 -2.93 5.80 5.50
CA TRP A 230 -4.35 6.00 5.81
C TRP A 230 -4.80 5.20 7.02
N GLU A 231 -4.36 3.96 7.14
CA GLU A 231 -4.69 3.12 8.31
C GLU A 231 -4.18 3.74 9.62
N SER A 232 -2.96 4.30 9.60
CA SER A 232 -2.38 4.98 10.76
C SER A 232 -3.10 6.30 11.10
N LEU A 233 -3.42 7.12 10.10
CA LEU A 233 -4.22 8.33 10.26
C LEU A 233 -5.61 8.05 10.83
N LEU A 234 -6.24 6.94 10.45
CA LEU A 234 -7.54 6.54 10.98
C LEU A 234 -7.46 5.79 12.33
N SER A 235 -6.26 5.39 12.75
CA SER A 235 -6.01 4.74 14.05
C SER A 235 -5.73 5.77 15.15
N ASN A 236 -5.70 5.35 16.42
CA ASN A 236 -5.24 6.20 17.53
C ASN A 236 -3.75 6.02 17.85
N CYS A 237 -3.02 5.30 17.00
CA CYS A 237 -1.60 5.05 17.20
C CYS A 237 -0.78 6.31 16.91
N GLN A 238 0.27 6.50 17.69
CA GLN A 238 1.36 7.40 17.32
C GLN A 238 2.18 6.79 16.18
N ILE A 239 2.74 7.64 15.31
CA ILE A 239 3.31 7.19 14.04
C ILE A 239 4.81 7.47 14.03
N VAL A 240 5.61 6.42 13.79
CA VAL A 240 7.06 6.53 13.57
C VAL A 240 7.37 6.05 12.16
N CYS A 241 7.94 6.94 11.35
CA CYS A 241 8.24 6.72 9.96
C CYS A 241 9.69 6.26 9.79
N VAL A 242 9.85 5.13 9.11
CA VAL A 242 11.14 4.58 8.65
C VAL A 242 11.10 4.49 7.13
N PRO A 243 10.95 5.63 6.41
CA PRO A 243 10.66 5.62 4.98
C PRO A 243 11.73 4.84 4.24
N TYR A 244 11.34 3.76 3.56
CA TYR A 244 12.24 3.11 2.61
C TYR A 244 12.43 4.05 1.42
N LEU A 245 13.62 4.13 0.84
CA LEU A 245 13.97 5.17 -0.15
C LEU A 245 13.35 4.95 -1.54
N LEU A 246 12.22 4.22 -1.63
CA LEU A 246 11.31 4.31 -2.77
C LEU A 246 10.65 5.69 -2.77
N SER A 247 10.59 6.31 -3.94
CA SER A 247 10.32 7.74 -4.07
C SER A 247 8.99 8.21 -3.50
N ASP A 248 7.99 7.33 -3.43
CA ASP A 248 6.66 7.61 -2.92
C ASP A 248 6.59 7.65 -1.39
N HIS A 249 7.38 6.80 -0.73
CA HIS A 249 7.44 6.73 0.72
C HIS A 249 8.10 7.98 1.32
N ILE A 250 9.12 8.54 0.67
CA ILE A 250 9.81 9.76 1.13
C ILE A 250 8.86 10.96 1.10
N LEU A 251 8.19 11.16 -0.04
CA LEU A 251 7.23 12.25 -0.21
C LEU A 251 6.10 12.17 0.82
N SER A 252 5.55 10.97 0.99
CA SER A 252 4.44 10.75 1.89
C SER A 252 4.88 10.87 3.36
N ALA A 253 6.12 10.48 3.70
CA ALA A 253 6.68 10.67 5.04
C ALA A 253 6.88 12.15 5.38
N ARG A 254 7.43 12.95 4.44
CA ARG A 254 7.54 14.40 4.61
C ARG A 254 6.20 15.07 4.83
N LEU A 255 5.17 14.70 4.06
CA LEU A 255 3.80 15.20 4.28
C LEU A 255 3.33 14.96 5.72
N MET A 256 3.61 13.80 6.32
CA MET A 256 3.17 13.54 7.69
C MET A 256 3.97 14.25 8.76
N VAL A 257 5.27 14.33 8.54
CA VAL A 257 6.22 14.81 9.53
C VAL A 257 6.27 16.33 9.51
N GLU A 258 6.45 16.92 8.33
CA GLU A 258 6.69 18.35 8.16
C GLU A 258 5.37 19.13 8.04
N GLU A 259 4.41 18.65 7.22
CA GLU A 259 3.18 19.40 6.94
C GLU A 259 2.07 19.10 7.96
N LEU A 260 1.72 17.82 8.11
CA LEU A 260 0.62 17.40 8.98
C LEU A 260 1.02 17.30 10.45
N ASN A 261 2.33 17.18 10.74
CA ASN A 261 2.87 17.08 12.09
C ASN A 261 2.21 15.98 12.94
N VAL A 262 1.99 14.80 12.34
CA VAL A 262 1.35 13.63 12.97
C VAL A 262 2.25 12.39 13.01
N ALA A 263 3.50 12.52 12.59
CA ALA A 263 4.49 11.45 12.64
C ALA A 263 5.89 12.00 12.97
N VAL A 264 6.79 11.12 13.41
CA VAL A 264 8.23 11.39 13.56
C VAL A 264 9.00 10.51 12.59
N GLU A 265 9.88 11.11 11.78
CA GLU A 265 10.86 10.35 10.97
C GLU A 265 12.03 9.92 11.86
N VAL A 266 12.43 8.65 11.76
CA VAL A 266 13.62 8.15 12.45
C VAL A 266 14.87 8.71 11.79
N GLU A 267 15.73 9.34 12.60
CA GLU A 267 17.00 9.87 12.14
C GLU A 267 17.91 8.76 11.59
N ARG A 268 18.55 9.06 10.46
CA ARG A 268 19.52 8.19 9.80
C ARG A 268 20.93 8.71 10.08
N GLU A 269 21.86 7.79 10.26
CA GLU A 269 23.29 8.09 10.31
C GLU A 269 23.81 8.57 8.94
N ASP A 270 25.03 9.11 8.91
CA ASP A 270 25.68 9.63 7.69
C ASP A 270 25.81 8.57 6.57
N ASN A 271 25.88 7.30 6.97
CA ASN A 271 25.92 6.13 6.07
C ASN A 271 24.52 5.72 5.54
N GLY A 272 23.46 6.46 5.89
CA GLY A 272 22.07 6.20 5.55
C GLY A 272 21.36 5.19 6.47
N TRP A 273 22.07 4.47 7.34
CA TRP A 273 21.51 3.45 8.22
C TRP A 273 20.72 4.03 9.40
N ILE A 274 19.84 3.21 9.95
CA ILE A 274 19.10 3.55 11.17
C ILE A 274 19.68 2.73 12.31
N SER A 275 20.21 3.41 13.32
CA SER A 275 20.71 2.79 14.53
C SER A 275 19.55 2.32 15.43
N LYS A 276 19.84 1.34 16.30
CA LYS A 276 18.87 0.92 17.32
C LYS A 276 18.57 2.07 18.30
N GLU A 277 19.54 2.95 18.53
CA GLU A 277 19.44 4.13 19.37
C GLU A 277 18.45 5.15 18.78
N SER A 278 18.60 5.52 17.51
CA SER A 278 17.71 6.48 16.82
C SER A 278 16.28 5.95 16.74
N LEU A 279 16.12 4.66 16.43
CA LEU A 279 14.80 4.02 16.40
C LEU A 279 14.16 3.99 17.80
N SER A 280 14.92 3.57 18.82
CA SER A 280 14.45 3.53 20.21
C SER A 280 14.07 4.92 20.71
N HIS A 281 14.89 5.92 20.45
CA HIS A 281 14.64 7.31 20.81
C HIS A 281 13.33 7.83 20.18
N SER A 282 13.11 7.57 18.89
CA SER A 282 11.89 7.98 18.18
C SER A 282 10.65 7.28 18.71
N ILE A 283 10.73 5.99 19.08
CA ILE A 283 9.61 5.27 19.69
C ILE A 283 9.31 5.82 21.09
N ILE A 284 10.33 6.08 21.90
CA ILE A 284 10.18 6.63 23.24
C ILE A 284 9.58 8.03 23.17
N SER A 285 10.05 8.89 22.26
CA SER A 285 9.58 10.28 22.15
C SER A 285 8.09 10.38 21.82
N VAL A 286 7.52 9.42 21.09
CA VAL A 286 6.08 9.40 20.79
C VAL A 286 5.24 8.64 21.82
N MET A 287 5.85 7.73 22.59
CA MET A 287 5.14 6.91 23.58
C MET A 287 5.16 7.48 24.99
N ASP A 288 6.15 8.31 25.33
CA ASP A 288 6.25 8.98 26.61
C ASP A 288 5.07 9.96 26.80
N LYS A 289 4.44 9.90 27.98
CA LYS A 289 3.29 10.75 28.32
C LYS A 289 3.72 12.18 28.59
N ASP A 290 4.95 12.37 29.07
CA ASP A 290 5.49 13.68 29.41
C ASP A 290 6.16 14.36 28.21
N SER A 291 6.31 13.65 27.09
CA SER A 291 6.84 14.19 25.84
C SER A 291 5.93 15.24 25.21
N GLU A 292 6.49 16.40 24.91
CA GLU A 292 5.81 17.45 24.15
C GLU A 292 5.50 16.98 22.72
N VAL A 293 6.41 16.22 22.11
CA VAL A 293 6.23 15.65 20.77
C VAL A 293 5.00 14.75 20.74
N ALA A 294 4.88 13.83 21.71
CA ALA A 294 3.72 12.93 21.80
C ALA A 294 2.40 13.70 22.01
N ARG A 295 2.41 14.75 22.84
CA ARG A 295 1.23 15.59 23.07
C ARG A 295 0.83 16.35 21.80
N PHE A 296 1.81 16.94 21.11
CA PHE A 296 1.60 17.69 19.87
C PHE A 296 1.06 16.80 18.75
N MET A 297 1.65 15.62 18.55
CA MET A 297 1.20 14.64 17.56
C MET A 297 -0.23 14.16 17.84
N LYS A 298 -0.56 13.82 19.09
CA LYS A 298 -1.93 13.42 19.47
C LYS A 298 -2.94 14.52 19.17
N TYR A 299 -2.59 15.77 19.45
CA TYR A 299 -3.44 16.91 19.16
C TYR A 299 -3.70 17.07 17.66
N ASN A 300 -2.64 17.08 16.83
CA ASN A 300 -2.79 17.20 15.38
C ASN A 300 -3.55 16.01 14.78
N HIS A 301 -3.29 14.81 15.29
CA HIS A 301 -3.97 13.60 14.84
C HIS A 301 -5.46 13.61 15.18
N ALA A 302 -5.84 14.10 16.37
CA ALA A 302 -7.24 14.31 16.74
C ALA A 302 -7.89 15.38 15.85
N LYS A 303 -7.22 16.51 15.64
CA LYS A 303 -7.70 17.59 14.77
C LYS A 303 -7.97 17.11 13.34
N LEU A 304 -7.08 16.30 12.76
CA LEU A 304 -7.28 15.73 11.43
C LEU A 304 -8.50 14.80 11.35
N LYS A 305 -8.82 14.07 12.43
CA LYS A 305 -10.03 13.23 12.49
C LYS A 305 -11.30 14.03 12.65
N GLU A 306 -11.21 15.21 13.26
CA GLU A 306 -12.32 16.14 13.44
C GLU A 306 -12.61 16.97 12.19
N VAL A 307 -11.66 17.07 11.25
CA VAL A 307 -11.93 17.65 9.92
C VAL A 307 -13.12 16.89 9.34
N PRO A 308 -14.29 17.53 9.18
CA PRO A 308 -15.47 16.84 8.72
C PRO A 308 -15.14 16.25 7.34
N THR A 309 -15.53 15.00 7.10
CA THR A 309 -15.67 14.41 5.75
C THR A 309 -16.79 15.11 4.95
N ASN A 310 -17.02 16.39 5.22
CA ASN A 310 -18.26 17.14 5.06
C ASN A 310 -18.01 18.51 4.41
N GLU A 311 -16.90 18.70 3.72
CA GLU A 311 -17.01 19.48 2.49
C GLU A 311 -17.70 18.58 1.48
N LYS A 312 -19.02 18.81 1.32
CA LYS A 312 -19.60 18.67 -0.01
C LYS A 312 -18.60 19.34 -0.95
N LEU A 313 -17.92 18.54 -1.77
CA LEU A 313 -17.32 19.01 -3.01
C LEU A 313 -18.48 19.58 -3.82
N SER A 314 -18.86 20.82 -3.51
CA SER A 314 -19.59 21.67 -4.41
C SER A 314 -18.62 21.97 -5.53
N ILE A 315 -18.65 21.11 -6.53
CA ILE A 315 -18.27 21.51 -7.88
C ILE A 315 -19.34 22.54 -8.26
N THR A 316 -19.11 23.78 -7.85
CA THR A 316 -19.80 24.94 -8.38
C THR A 316 -19.24 25.16 -9.78
N GLU A 317 -20.12 24.85 -10.74
CA GLU A 317 -20.21 25.28 -12.15
C GLU A 317 -19.06 24.93 -13.10
#